data_AF-A0A257MUD4-F1
#
_entry.id   AF-A0A257MUD4-F1
#
_cell.length_a   1.000
_cell.length_b   1.000
_cell.length_c   1.000
_cell.angle_alpha   90.00
_cell.angle_beta   90.00
_cell.angle_gamma   90.00
#
_symmetry.space_group_name_H-M   'P 1'
#
loop_
_entity.id
_entity.type
_entity.pdbx_description
1 polymer ?
#
loop_
_entity_poly.entity_id
_entity_poly.type
_entity_poly.pdbx_seq_one_letter_code
_entity_poly.pdbx_strand_id
1 'polypeptide(L)'
;IGLNQIKVYSLQLPDIFFTEKGKKRIIITLTFNPETRLSRGDSYLGNRMEFHLFHTMNPEVLIEKYGVISENTEQSGGVPDDLKKFEINFFPLATTRKAGCHQKAWKEYKIEPKNNRPASPVSLVLLNFNKWITASNRMQDYCISVTFEHEKEIELYNQIKLTNQVRIRV
;
A
#
# COMPACT_ATOMS: atom_id res chain seq x y z
N ILE A 1 8.18 8.66 7.47
CA ILE A 1 7.13 8.11 8.38
C ILE A 1 7.80 7.71 9.68
N GLY A 2 7.19 7.97 10.83
CA GLY A 2 7.80 7.60 12.12
C GLY A 2 7.88 6.09 12.32
N LEU A 3 8.66 5.65 13.31
CA LEU A 3 8.73 4.26 13.72
C LEU A 3 7.42 3.83 14.40
N ASN A 4 6.98 2.60 14.17
CA ASN A 4 5.70 2.05 14.63
C ASN A 4 4.50 2.94 14.30
N GLN A 5 4.53 3.55 13.11
CA GLN A 5 3.45 4.36 12.59
C GLN A 5 2.94 3.83 11.26
N ILE A 6 1.71 4.21 10.96
CA ILE A 6 1.06 3.99 9.67
C ILE A 6 0.88 5.30 8.92
N LYS A 7 0.77 5.21 7.60
CA LYS A 7 0.33 6.31 6.77
C LYS A 7 -0.63 5.79 5.71
N VAL A 8 -1.76 6.47 5.56
CA VAL A 8 -2.81 6.09 4.60
C VAL A 8 -2.86 7.14 3.50
N TYR A 9 -2.85 6.68 2.26
CA TYR A 9 -3.09 7.48 1.07
C TYR A 9 -4.39 7.04 0.43
N SER A 10 -5.21 7.98 -0.02
CA SER A 10 -6.45 7.68 -0.73
C SER A 10 -6.33 8.12 -2.17
N LEU A 11 -6.73 7.24 -3.09
CA LEU A 11 -6.75 7.50 -4.52
C LEU A 11 -8.13 7.15 -5.07
N GLN A 12 -8.68 8.05 -5.86
CA GLN A 12 -9.88 7.81 -6.65
C GLN A 12 -9.46 7.10 -7.95
N LEU A 13 -9.96 5.89 -8.14
CA LEU A 13 -9.79 5.07 -9.34
C LEU A 13 -11.07 5.19 -10.19
N PRO A 14 -11.00 5.75 -11.40
CA PRO A 14 -12.19 5.92 -12.22
C PRO A 14 -12.79 4.57 -12.64
N ASP A 15 -14.12 4.51 -12.72
CA ASP A 15 -14.85 3.28 -13.02
C ASP A 15 -14.48 2.66 -14.37
N ILE A 16 -14.05 3.50 -15.32
CA ILE A 16 -13.60 3.07 -16.65
C ILE A 16 -12.45 2.06 -16.58
N PHE A 17 -11.63 2.13 -15.52
CA PHE A 17 -10.55 1.18 -15.29
C PHE A 17 -11.07 -0.25 -15.23
N PHE A 18 -12.25 -0.46 -14.65
CA PHE A 18 -12.85 -1.79 -14.52
C PHE A 18 -13.89 -2.09 -15.59
N THR A 19 -14.70 -1.12 -16.04
CA THR A 19 -15.75 -1.36 -17.05
C THR A 19 -15.20 -1.56 -18.45
N GLU A 20 -14.08 -0.93 -18.80
CA GLU A 20 -13.48 -1.14 -20.11
C GLU A 20 -12.90 -2.56 -20.22
N LYS A 21 -13.10 -3.18 -21.39
CA LYS A 21 -12.57 -4.51 -21.67
C LYS A 21 -11.07 -4.42 -21.96
N GLY A 22 -10.30 -5.29 -21.33
CA GLY A 22 -8.86 -5.38 -21.54
C GLY A 22 -8.16 -5.84 -20.27
N LYS A 23 -6.89 -6.22 -20.42
CA LYS A 23 -6.01 -6.46 -19.27
C LYS A 23 -5.76 -5.15 -18.55
N LYS A 24 -5.77 -5.22 -17.22
CA LYS A 24 -5.51 -4.08 -16.36
C LYS A 24 -4.68 -4.49 -15.16
N ARG A 25 -3.80 -3.59 -14.73
CA ARG A 25 -2.82 -3.90 -13.68
C ARG A 25 -2.72 -2.74 -12.71
N ILE A 26 -2.66 -3.07 -11.43
CA ILE A 26 -2.28 -2.17 -10.35
C ILE A 26 -0.89 -2.58 -9.91
N ILE A 27 0.07 -1.67 -9.92
CA ILE A 27 1.45 -1.91 -9.51
C ILE A 27 1.80 -0.94 -8.41
N ILE A 28 2.44 -1.44 -7.35
CA ILE A 28 2.99 -0.61 -6.28
C ILE A 28 4.47 -0.93 -6.13
N THR A 29 5.28 0.12 -6.10
CA THR A 29 6.71 0.02 -5.80
C THR A 29 7.03 0.89 -4.60
N LEU A 30 7.69 0.33 -3.60
CA LEU A 30 8.14 0.99 -2.39
C LEU A 30 9.65 0.81 -2.27
N THR A 31 10.37 1.90 -2.03
CA THR A 31 11.78 1.89 -1.69
C THR A 31 12.04 2.74 -0.46
N PHE A 32 12.93 2.30 0.42
CA PHE A 32 13.33 3.06 1.62
C PHE A 32 14.78 2.76 1.99
N ASN A 33 15.36 3.60 2.84
CA ASN A 33 16.76 3.54 3.29
C ASN A 33 16.82 3.27 4.81
N PRO A 34 16.63 2.02 5.26
CA PRO A 34 16.67 1.70 6.69
C PRO A 34 18.09 1.80 7.24
N GLU A 35 18.23 2.01 8.55
CA GLU A 35 19.52 1.75 9.20
C GLU A 35 19.87 0.28 9.10
N THR A 36 21.16 -0.01 8.95
CA THR A 36 21.63 -1.39 8.90
C THR A 36 22.68 -1.66 9.97
N ARG A 37 22.69 -2.87 10.51
CA ARG A 37 23.72 -3.33 11.45
C ARG A 37 24.17 -4.73 11.06
N LEU A 38 25.43 -4.83 10.63
CA LEU A 38 26.07 -6.09 10.24
C LEU A 38 26.11 -7.13 11.37
N SER A 39 26.10 -6.69 12.63
CA SER A 39 26.23 -7.55 13.80
C SER A 39 24.96 -8.27 14.23
N ARG A 40 23.79 -7.97 13.63
CA ARG A 40 22.53 -8.68 13.92
C ARG A 40 22.14 -9.57 12.76
N GLY A 41 22.29 -10.88 12.96
CA GLY A 41 21.98 -11.88 11.94
C GLY A 41 20.49 -11.98 11.60
N ASP A 42 19.61 -11.94 12.61
CA ASP A 42 18.15 -12.12 12.45
C ASP A 42 17.41 -10.85 11.99
N SER A 43 17.96 -9.66 12.26
CA SER A 43 17.40 -8.38 11.81
C SER A 43 18.47 -7.36 11.45
N TYR A 44 19.08 -7.55 10.27
CA TYR A 44 20.02 -6.61 9.67
C TYR A 44 19.44 -5.19 9.49
N LEU A 45 18.16 -5.07 9.12
CA LEU A 45 17.46 -3.79 8.93
C LEU A 45 16.91 -3.29 10.28
N GLY A 46 17.10 -2.00 10.58
CA GLY A 46 16.64 -1.35 11.82
C GLY A 46 15.14 -1.11 11.90
N ASN A 47 14.49 -1.11 10.76
CA ASN A 47 13.05 -1.08 10.61
C ASN A 47 12.64 -1.82 9.34
N ARG A 48 11.39 -2.26 9.30
CA ARG A 48 10.77 -2.88 8.12
C ARG A 48 9.55 -2.09 7.73
N MET A 49 9.42 -1.80 6.44
CA MET A 49 8.21 -1.23 5.89
C MET A 49 7.46 -2.28 5.09
N GLU A 50 6.14 -2.15 5.04
CA GLU A 50 5.29 -2.93 4.14
C GLU A 50 4.08 -2.09 3.74
N PHE A 51 3.39 -2.53 2.69
CA PHE A 51 2.22 -1.83 2.19
C PHE A 51 1.09 -2.79 1.82
N HIS A 52 -0.13 -2.30 1.97
CA HIS A 52 -1.37 -2.99 1.62
C HIS A 52 -2.30 -2.01 0.91
N LEU A 53 -3.11 -2.52 -0.01
CA LEU A 53 -4.07 -1.71 -0.77
C LEU A 53 -5.47 -2.22 -0.47
N PHE A 54 -6.36 -1.31 -0.10
CA PHE A 54 -7.75 -1.60 0.22
C PHE A 54 -8.67 -0.88 -0.75
N HIS A 55 -9.87 -1.38 -0.94
CA HIS A 55 -10.91 -0.73 -1.74
C HIS A 55 -12.17 -0.49 -0.92
N THR A 56 -13.00 0.48 -1.32
CA THR A 56 -14.33 0.73 -0.74
C THR A 56 -14.32 1.14 0.74
N MET A 57 -13.14 1.46 1.30
CA MET A 57 -12.95 1.77 2.71
C MET A 57 -12.54 3.23 2.91
N ASN A 58 -13.21 3.93 3.82
CA ASN A 58 -12.79 5.26 4.26
C ASN A 58 -11.38 5.17 4.90
N PRO A 59 -10.42 6.01 4.48
CA PRO A 59 -9.09 6.11 5.10
C PRO A 59 -9.09 6.24 6.63
N GLU A 60 -10.06 6.94 7.21
CA GLU A 60 -10.17 7.13 8.67
C GLU A 60 -10.41 5.81 9.40
N VAL A 61 -11.30 4.97 8.86
CA VAL A 61 -11.58 3.64 9.39
C VAL A 61 -10.32 2.76 9.34
N LEU A 62 -9.51 2.89 8.29
CA LEU A 62 -8.23 2.16 8.22
C LEU A 62 -7.28 2.63 9.32
N ILE A 63 -7.18 3.92 9.59
CA ILE A 63 -6.32 4.45 10.66
C ILE A 63 -6.78 3.91 12.03
N GLU A 64 -8.08 3.95 12.31
CA GLU A 64 -8.64 3.43 13.56
C GLU A 64 -8.40 1.94 13.74
N LYS A 65 -8.64 1.15 12.68
CA LYS A 65 -8.52 -0.32 12.72
C LYS A 65 -7.08 -0.80 12.84
N TYR A 66 -6.14 -0.10 12.23
CA TYR A 66 -4.72 -0.40 12.41
C TYR A 66 -4.21 0.05 13.78
N GLY A 67 -4.74 1.14 14.33
CA GLY A 67 -4.43 1.62 15.67
C GLY A 67 -2.92 1.81 15.90
N VAL A 68 -2.43 1.36 17.05
CA VAL A 68 -1.00 1.31 17.37
C VAL A 68 -0.40 0.02 16.82
N ILE A 69 0.45 0.14 15.79
CA ILE A 69 1.11 -1.03 15.20
C ILE A 69 2.25 -1.52 16.11
N SER A 70 2.32 -2.84 16.29
CA SER A 70 3.30 -3.52 17.15
C SER A 70 3.91 -4.73 16.44
N GLU A 71 4.87 -5.41 17.08
CA GLU A 71 5.43 -6.66 16.55
C GLU A 71 4.37 -7.74 16.33
N ASN A 72 3.32 -7.79 17.15
CA ASN A 72 2.20 -8.72 16.97
C ASN A 72 1.45 -8.45 15.66
N THR A 73 1.28 -7.18 15.30
CA THR A 73 0.67 -6.78 14.02
C THR A 73 1.51 -7.27 12.85
N GLU A 74 2.85 -7.14 12.93
CA GLU A 74 3.76 -7.63 11.88
C GLU A 74 3.72 -9.16 11.73
N GLN A 75 3.61 -9.89 12.86
CA GLN A 75 3.51 -11.36 12.88
C GLN A 75 2.18 -11.85 12.29
N SER A 76 1.09 -11.12 12.53
CA SER A 76 -0.24 -11.42 11.95
C SER A 76 -0.37 -11.12 10.45
N GLY A 77 0.72 -10.70 9.81
CA GLY A 77 0.76 -10.41 8.38
C GLY A 77 0.41 -8.97 8.01
N GLY A 78 0.38 -8.05 8.98
CA GLY A 78 0.25 -6.62 8.71
C GLY A 78 -1.17 -6.17 8.34
N VAL A 79 -2.18 -7.05 8.42
CA VAL A 79 -3.56 -6.72 8.07
C VAL A 79 -4.51 -7.29 9.13
N PRO A 80 -5.27 -6.44 9.84
CA PRO A 80 -6.37 -6.87 10.70
C PRO A 80 -7.37 -7.79 9.98
N ASP A 81 -7.86 -8.83 10.65
CA ASP A 81 -8.69 -9.87 10.03
C ASP A 81 -9.98 -9.34 9.39
N ASP A 82 -10.57 -8.31 9.99
CA ASP A 82 -11.78 -7.65 9.51
C ASP A 82 -11.57 -6.82 8.23
N LEU A 83 -10.32 -6.43 7.95
CA LEU A 83 -9.94 -5.68 6.76
C LEU A 83 -9.54 -6.57 5.58
N LYS A 84 -9.18 -7.84 5.80
CA LYS A 84 -8.71 -8.77 4.75
C LYS A 84 -9.67 -8.89 3.57
N LYS A 85 -10.99 -8.79 3.81
CA LYS A 85 -12.01 -8.86 2.74
C LYS A 85 -11.98 -7.69 1.76
N PHE A 86 -11.45 -6.55 2.18
CA PHE A 86 -11.33 -5.33 1.37
C PHE A 86 -9.93 -5.20 0.76
N GLU A 87 -9.00 -6.10 1.09
CA GLU A 87 -7.62 -6.06 0.61
C GLU A 87 -7.53 -6.53 -0.85
N ILE A 88 -6.81 -5.74 -1.67
CA ILE A 88 -6.38 -6.13 -2.99
C ILE A 88 -5.13 -7.00 -2.86
N ASN A 89 -5.33 -8.31 -2.95
CA ASN A 89 -4.26 -9.30 -2.87
C ASN A 89 -3.27 -9.19 -4.05
N PHE A 90 -2.06 -8.74 -3.76
CA PHE A 90 -0.95 -8.61 -4.70
C PHE A 90 -0.08 -9.86 -4.83
N PHE A 91 0.67 -9.92 -5.93
CA PHE A 91 1.81 -10.80 -6.11
C PHE A 91 3.10 -9.98 -6.31
N PRO A 92 4.25 -10.36 -5.72
CA PRO A 92 4.43 -11.34 -4.63
C PRO A 92 3.67 -10.93 -3.36
N LEU A 93 3.48 -11.84 -2.39
CA LEU A 93 2.80 -11.55 -1.11
C LEU A 93 3.64 -10.64 -0.19
N ALA A 94 2.99 -9.97 0.77
CA ALA A 94 3.66 -9.03 1.69
C ALA A 94 4.81 -9.68 2.47
N THR A 95 4.64 -10.94 2.89
CA THR A 95 5.65 -11.74 3.57
C THR A 95 6.96 -11.89 2.77
N THR A 96 6.85 -12.02 1.44
CA THR A 96 8.02 -12.09 0.55
C THR A 96 8.65 -10.70 0.36
N ARG A 97 7.84 -9.66 0.20
CA ARG A 97 8.32 -8.30 -0.10
C ARG A 97 9.03 -7.66 1.10
N LYS A 98 8.51 -7.85 2.32
CA LYS A 98 9.01 -7.21 3.55
C LYS A 98 10.41 -7.65 3.98
N ALA A 99 10.99 -8.65 3.31
CA ALA A 99 12.37 -9.06 3.51
C ALA A 99 13.38 -8.01 3.04
N GLY A 100 13.00 -7.13 2.11
CA GLY A 100 13.90 -6.14 1.51
C GLY A 100 13.39 -4.71 1.60
N CYS A 101 14.30 -3.76 1.36
CA CYS A 101 14.01 -2.34 1.28
C CYS A 101 13.54 -1.88 -0.12
N HIS A 102 13.62 -2.75 -1.12
CA HIS A 102 13.07 -2.54 -2.46
C HIS A 102 11.93 -3.54 -2.68
N GLN A 103 10.70 -3.03 -2.74
CA GLN A 103 9.50 -3.84 -2.80
C GLN A 103 8.72 -3.48 -4.04
N LYS A 104 8.27 -4.51 -4.78
CA LYS A 104 7.36 -4.36 -5.91
C LYS A 104 6.27 -5.40 -5.78
N ALA A 105 5.03 -4.99 -6.01
CA ALA A 105 3.89 -5.89 -6.08
C ALA A 105 2.95 -5.45 -7.19
N TRP A 106 2.22 -6.39 -7.77
CA TRP A 106 1.20 -6.10 -8.76
C TRP A 106 -0.01 -7.02 -8.64
N LYS A 107 -1.15 -6.51 -9.09
CA LYS A 107 -2.39 -7.23 -9.26
C LYS A 107 -2.84 -7.05 -10.69
N GLU A 108 -2.99 -8.15 -11.40
CA GLU A 108 -3.54 -8.17 -12.75
C GLU A 108 -5.00 -8.64 -12.72
N TYR A 109 -5.84 -7.95 -13.47
CA TYR A 109 -7.19 -8.38 -13.79
C TYR A 109 -7.27 -8.60 -15.30
N LYS A 110 -7.54 -9.84 -15.72
CA LYS A 110 -7.73 -10.19 -17.14
C LYS A 110 -9.16 -9.92 -17.61
N ILE A 111 -10.11 -9.95 -16.68
CA ILE A 111 -11.54 -9.73 -16.89
C ILE A 111 -12.03 -8.85 -15.73
N GLU A 112 -13.13 -8.12 -15.93
CA GLU A 112 -13.80 -7.43 -14.85
C GLU A 112 -14.27 -8.41 -13.75
N PRO A 113 -13.88 -8.19 -12.48
CA PRO A 113 -14.32 -9.01 -11.36
C PRO A 113 -15.81 -8.76 -11.05
N LYS A 114 -16.70 -9.72 -11.38
CA LYS A 114 -18.16 -9.55 -11.26
C LYS A 114 -18.69 -9.43 -9.82
N ASN A 115 -18.15 -10.20 -8.87
CA ASN A 115 -18.73 -10.32 -7.52
C ASN A 115 -17.96 -9.53 -6.44
N ASN A 116 -16.73 -9.11 -6.72
CA ASN A 116 -15.90 -8.37 -5.77
C ASN A 116 -15.07 -7.34 -6.53
N ARG A 117 -15.77 -6.45 -7.23
CA ARG A 117 -15.14 -5.34 -7.96
C ARG A 117 -14.56 -4.35 -6.96
N PRO A 118 -13.26 -4.06 -7.00
CA PRO A 118 -12.71 -2.96 -6.22
C PRO A 118 -13.38 -1.66 -6.63
N ALA A 119 -13.94 -0.95 -5.67
CA ALA A 119 -14.53 0.37 -5.89
C ALA A 119 -13.74 1.44 -5.16
N SER A 120 -13.83 2.66 -5.67
CA SER A 120 -13.20 3.82 -5.04
C SER A 120 -13.84 4.16 -3.68
N PRO A 121 -13.09 4.74 -2.73
CA PRO A 121 -11.66 5.03 -2.83
C PRO A 121 -10.79 3.78 -2.73
N VAL A 122 -9.65 3.82 -3.40
CA VAL A 122 -8.57 2.85 -3.23
C VAL A 122 -7.56 3.44 -2.25
N SER A 123 -7.40 2.79 -1.11
CA SER A 123 -6.61 3.28 0.03
C SER A 123 -5.34 2.46 0.20
N LEU A 124 -4.18 3.11 0.07
CA LEU A 124 -2.86 2.53 0.27
C LEU A 124 -2.41 2.77 1.71
N VAL A 125 -2.28 1.70 2.48
CA VAL A 125 -1.73 1.73 3.84
C VAL A 125 -0.26 1.37 3.77
N LEU A 126 0.57 2.22 4.35
CA LEU A 126 2.01 2.04 4.51
C LEU A 126 2.31 1.89 6.00
N LEU A 127 3.00 0.81 6.36
CA LEU A 127 3.42 0.52 7.73
C LEU A 127 4.92 0.67 7.87
N ASN A 128 5.37 1.09 9.04
CA ASN A 128 6.79 1.14 9.40
C ASN A 128 7.00 0.53 10.79
N PHE A 129 7.49 -0.71 10.82
CA PHE A 129 7.79 -1.44 12.05
C PHE A 129 9.22 -1.18 12.50
N ASN A 130 9.36 -0.75 13.75
CA ASN A 130 10.67 -0.69 14.39
C ASN A 130 11.18 -2.10 14.69
N LYS A 131 12.48 -2.34 14.49
CA LYS A 131 13.14 -3.58 14.91
C LYS A 131 14.05 -3.38 16.10
N TRP A 132 14.88 -2.35 16.07
CA TRP A 132 15.85 -2.12 17.15
C TRP A 132 16.28 -0.65 17.30
N ILE A 133 15.72 0.26 16.51
CA ILE A 133 16.11 1.66 16.56
C ILE A 133 15.56 2.27 17.86
N THR A 134 16.44 2.85 18.67
CA THR A 134 16.07 3.45 19.97
C THR A 134 15.65 4.91 19.87
N ALA A 135 16.03 5.60 18.79
CA ALA A 135 15.66 6.99 18.54
C ALA A 135 14.16 7.09 18.16
N SER A 136 13.32 7.39 19.16
CA SER A 136 11.86 7.44 19.01
C SER A 136 11.35 8.50 18.04
N ASN A 137 12.11 9.58 17.83
CA ASN A 137 11.80 10.65 16.89
C ASN A 137 12.29 10.38 15.46
N ARG A 138 12.86 9.20 15.19
CA ARG A 138 13.40 8.89 13.86
C ARG A 138 12.29 8.80 12.83
N MET A 139 12.52 9.46 11.70
CA MET A 139 11.71 9.35 10.49
C MET A 139 12.41 8.46 9.47
N GLN A 140 11.65 7.56 8.86
CA GLN A 140 12.08 6.79 7.70
C GLN A 140 11.69 7.53 6.43
N ASP A 141 12.68 7.84 5.59
CA ASP A 141 12.47 8.33 4.23
C ASP A 141 12.13 7.15 3.32
N TYR A 142 11.21 7.39 2.38
CA TYR A 142 10.77 6.38 1.44
C TYR A 142 10.26 7.06 0.17
N CYS A 143 10.28 6.30 -0.92
CA CYS A 143 9.57 6.61 -2.15
C CYS A 143 8.52 5.52 -2.38
N ILE A 144 7.30 5.93 -2.71
CA ILE A 144 6.23 5.00 -3.08
C ILE A 144 5.56 5.49 -4.35
N SER A 145 5.39 4.58 -5.31
CA SER A 145 4.70 4.86 -6.58
C SER A 145 3.57 3.87 -6.78
N VAL A 146 2.41 4.37 -7.18
CA VAL A 146 1.26 3.57 -7.60
C VAL A 146 1.04 3.79 -9.08
N THR A 147 1.01 2.69 -9.84
CA THR A 147 0.78 2.70 -11.28
C THR A 147 -0.50 1.93 -11.60
N PHE A 148 -1.37 2.56 -12.37
CA PHE A 148 -2.55 1.91 -12.97
C PHE A 148 -2.30 1.78 -14.46
N GLU A 149 -2.31 0.55 -14.96
CA GLU A 149 -2.10 0.23 -16.37
C GLU A 149 -3.37 -0.39 -16.95
N HIS A 150 -3.70 -0.03 -18.18
CA HIS A 150 -4.78 -0.62 -18.94
C HIS A 150 -4.30 -0.90 -20.36
N GLU A 151 -4.72 -2.02 -20.95
CA GLU A 151 -4.32 -2.45 -22.30
C GLU A 151 -4.80 -1.48 -23.39
N LYS A 152 -5.99 -0.90 -23.20
CA LYS A 152 -6.55 0.12 -24.09
C LYS A 152 -6.19 1.53 -23.65
N GLU A 153 -6.08 2.42 -24.63
CA GLU A 153 -5.94 3.87 -24.45
C GLU A 153 -7.30 4.48 -24.06
N ILE A 154 -7.53 4.61 -22.75
CA ILE A 154 -8.76 5.17 -22.15
C ILE A 154 -8.53 6.52 -21.46
N GLU A 155 -7.44 7.20 -21.81
CA GLU A 155 -6.98 8.43 -21.16
C GLU A 155 -6.90 8.32 -19.62
N LEU A 156 -6.53 7.14 -19.12
CA LEU A 156 -6.59 6.78 -17.69
C LEU A 156 -5.85 7.79 -16.81
N TYR A 157 -4.69 8.25 -17.26
CA TYR A 157 -3.89 9.25 -16.56
C TYR A 157 -4.66 10.56 -16.35
N ASN A 158 -5.31 11.08 -17.40
CA ASN A 158 -6.08 12.33 -17.32
C ASN A 158 -7.25 12.19 -16.35
N GLN A 159 -7.97 11.07 -16.40
CA GLN A 159 -9.09 10.83 -15.49
C GLN A 159 -8.65 10.71 -14.03
N ILE A 160 -7.57 9.96 -13.75
CA ILE A 160 -7.02 9.84 -12.40
C ILE A 160 -6.53 11.21 -11.93
N LYS A 161 -5.83 11.97 -12.76
CA LYS A 161 -5.34 13.30 -12.43
C LYS A 161 -6.49 14.25 -12.08
N LEU A 162 -7.54 14.31 -12.89
CA LEU A 162 -8.69 15.19 -12.65
C LEU A 162 -9.48 14.79 -11.38
N THR A 163 -9.67 13.50 -11.15
CA THR A 163 -10.44 13.01 -9.98
C THR A 163 -9.67 13.18 -8.66
N ASN A 164 -8.33 13.14 -8.71
CA ASN A 164 -7.46 13.28 -7.53
C ASN A 164 -6.85 14.69 -7.39
N GLN A 165 -7.18 15.63 -8.27
CA GLN A 165 -6.84 17.03 -8.06
C GLN A 165 -7.52 17.48 -6.76
N VAL A 166 -6.70 17.71 -5.74
CA VAL A 166 -7.12 18.32 -4.49
C VAL A 166 -7.82 19.61 -4.85
N ARG A 167 -9.14 19.69 -4.62
CA ARG A 167 -9.84 20.97 -4.58
C ARG A 167 -9.26 21.71 -3.39
N ILE A 168 -8.20 22.49 -3.63
CA ILE A 168 -7.76 23.51 -2.69
C ILE A 168 -8.90 24.53 -2.69
N ARG A 169 -9.81 24.40 -1.72
CA ARG A 169 -10.71 25.49 -1.38
C ARG A 169 -9.82 26.58 -0.80
N VAL A 170 -9.59 27.63 -1.60
CA VAL A 170 -9.08 28.92 -1.14
C VAL A 170 -10.17 29.58 -0.30
#